data_AF-A0A966BEU4-F1
#
_entry.id   AF-A0A966BEU4-F1
#
_cell.length_a   1.000
_cell.length_b   1.000
_cell.length_c   1.000
_cell.angle_alpha   90.00
_cell.angle_beta   90.00
_cell.angle_gamma   90.00
#
_symmetry.space_group_name_H-M   'P 1'
#
loop_
_entity.id
_entity.type
_entity.pdbx_description
1 polymer ?
#
loop_
_entity_poly.entity_id
_entity_poly.type
_entity_poly.pdbx_seq_one_letter_code
_entity_poly.pdbx_strand_id
1 'polypeptide(L)'
;MAVGRSGARRLRYGAVRDYLLESWHADHEGKLVKSGGPTIKNVSGYDLCRLLVGSLGTLGFLAEVTIRSLPVPPCSRWMTGVCDPFELQSRLYRPSCILWNGNEVWVLLEGHPADVEREANLTGLTDCSGPPVLPSVGRLSLRPKLLRELPKMYKQGWLAEIGVGLVHLPEPIKYDQSSLSAMTVMSDIKARLDPTGRLNPGREVF
;
A
#
# COMPACT_ATOMS: atom_id res chain seq x y z
N MET A 1 -8.34 6.03 3.89
CA MET A 1 -7.48 7.02 3.19
C MET A 1 -6.33 7.53 4.06
N ALA A 2 -6.55 8.38 5.07
CA ALA A 2 -5.51 9.11 5.82
C ALA A 2 -4.24 8.32 6.22
N VAL A 3 -4.37 7.07 6.69
CA VAL A 3 -3.24 6.22 7.14
C VAL A 3 -2.40 5.63 5.99
N GLY A 4 -2.78 5.82 4.72
CA GLY A 4 -2.03 5.29 3.56
C GLY A 4 -1.90 3.76 3.50
N ARG A 5 -2.76 3.02 4.24
CA ARG A 5 -2.81 1.55 4.18
C ARG A 5 -3.52 1.11 2.90
N SER A 6 -2.89 0.20 2.17
CA SER A 6 -3.45 -0.52 1.02
C SER A 6 -3.61 -1.98 1.42
N GLY A 7 -4.54 -2.71 0.80
CA GLY A 7 -4.63 -4.16 0.97
C GLY A 7 -3.55 -4.89 0.17
N ALA A 8 -3.32 -6.17 0.48
CA ALA A 8 -2.28 -7.01 -0.11
C ALA A 8 -2.35 -7.14 -1.66
N ARG A 9 -3.51 -6.81 -2.26
CA ARG A 9 -3.72 -6.77 -3.72
C ARG A 9 -3.02 -5.61 -4.45
N ARG A 10 -2.16 -4.86 -3.74
CA ARG A 10 -1.46 -3.65 -4.24
C ARG A 10 -0.59 -3.93 -5.47
N LEU A 11 -0.05 -5.15 -5.61
CA LEU A 11 0.83 -5.55 -6.71
C LEU A 11 0.18 -5.33 -8.10
N ARG A 12 -1.12 -5.61 -8.23
CA ARG A 12 -1.85 -5.52 -9.50
C ARG A 12 -2.66 -4.24 -9.67
N TYR A 13 -3.30 -3.75 -8.60
CA TYR A 13 -4.30 -2.68 -8.69
C TYR A 13 -3.80 -1.30 -8.17
N GLY A 14 -2.59 -1.22 -7.62
CA GLY A 14 -1.97 0.02 -7.13
C GLY A 14 -2.19 0.29 -5.64
N ALA A 15 -1.61 1.38 -5.16
CA ALA A 15 -1.79 1.84 -3.77
C ALA A 15 -3.14 2.56 -3.61
N VAL A 16 -3.65 2.62 -2.38
CA VAL A 16 -4.93 3.30 -2.05
C VAL A 16 -4.99 4.77 -2.52
N ARG A 17 -3.83 5.45 -2.60
CA ARG A 17 -3.66 6.80 -3.14
C ARG A 17 -4.04 6.90 -4.62
N ASP A 18 -3.77 5.85 -5.38
CA ASP A 18 -3.92 5.82 -6.84
C ASP A 18 -5.40 5.59 -7.25
N TYR A 19 -6.26 5.29 -6.27
CA TYR A 19 -7.72 5.23 -6.43
C TYR A 19 -8.43 6.56 -6.17
N LEU A 20 -7.83 7.45 -5.39
CA LEU A 20 -8.42 8.74 -5.05
C LEU A 20 -8.44 9.64 -6.29
N LEU A 21 -9.60 10.21 -6.58
CA LEU A 21 -9.82 11.16 -7.68
C LEU A 21 -10.12 12.56 -7.13
N GLU A 22 -10.96 12.63 -6.09
CA GLU A 22 -11.38 13.88 -5.43
C GLU A 22 -11.46 13.69 -3.91
N SER A 23 -11.16 14.74 -3.15
CA SER A 23 -11.39 14.81 -1.71
C SER A 23 -11.94 16.17 -1.27
N TRP A 24 -13.05 16.16 -0.52
CA TRP A 24 -13.45 17.27 0.33
C TRP A 24 -12.86 17.09 1.73
N HIS A 25 -12.24 18.12 2.27
CA HIS A 25 -11.55 18.08 3.54
C HIS A 25 -11.67 19.39 4.30
N ALA A 26 -11.71 19.35 5.63
CA ALA A 26 -11.58 20.55 6.45
C ALA A 26 -10.10 20.92 6.63
N ASP A 27 -9.78 22.20 6.42
CA ASP A 27 -8.42 22.76 6.55
C ASP A 27 -8.10 23.28 7.97
N HIS A 28 -7.00 24.02 8.11
CA HIS A 28 -6.53 24.62 9.37
C HIS A 28 -6.49 26.22 9.43
N GLU A 29 -7.87 26.44 9.20
CA GLU A 29 -8.89 27.48 9.53
C GLU A 29 -10.21 26.82 9.93
N GLY A 30 -10.71 25.88 9.13
CA GLY A 30 -11.93 25.07 9.35
C GLY A 30 -12.86 25.00 8.14
N LYS A 31 -12.41 25.49 6.99
CA LYS A 31 -13.18 25.59 5.75
C LYS A 31 -13.17 24.25 5.03
N LEU A 32 -14.29 23.92 4.37
CA LEU A 32 -14.38 22.72 3.54
C LEU A 32 -13.75 22.99 2.17
N VAL A 33 -12.57 22.44 1.93
CA VAL A 33 -11.78 22.60 0.70
C VAL A 33 -11.93 21.37 -0.20
N LYS A 34 -12.15 21.61 -1.49
CA LYS A 34 -12.15 20.58 -2.54
C LYS A 34 -10.75 20.45 -3.14
N SER A 35 -10.28 19.22 -3.38
CA SER A 35 -9.12 18.97 -4.23
C SER A 35 -9.34 17.76 -5.14
N GLY A 36 -8.73 17.80 -6.33
CA GLY A 36 -8.94 16.80 -7.39
C GLY A 36 -10.24 17.03 -8.17
N GLY A 37 -10.75 15.97 -8.77
CA GLY A 37 -11.98 15.98 -9.58
C GLY A 37 -12.40 14.55 -9.94
N PRO A 38 -13.66 14.28 -10.32
CA PRO A 38 -14.19 12.92 -10.49
C PRO A 38 -13.79 12.29 -11.83
N THR A 39 -12.55 12.50 -12.27
CA THR A 39 -12.07 12.15 -13.62
C THR A 39 -10.69 11.50 -13.56
N ILE A 40 -10.43 10.54 -14.47
CA ILE A 40 -9.14 9.84 -14.54
C ILE A 40 -8.03 10.75 -15.08
N LYS A 41 -8.35 11.60 -16.06
CA LYS A 41 -7.46 12.61 -16.62
C LYS A 41 -7.83 13.98 -16.07
N ASN A 42 -7.13 14.42 -15.03
CA ASN A 42 -7.11 15.81 -14.59
C ASN A 42 -5.70 16.38 -14.86
N VAL A 43 -5.64 17.54 -15.50
CA VAL A 43 -4.39 18.27 -15.82
C VAL A 43 -4.36 19.68 -15.24
N SER A 44 -5.33 20.00 -14.37
CA SER A 44 -5.54 21.34 -13.82
C SER A 44 -5.17 21.40 -12.33
N GLY A 45 -4.14 22.18 -12.01
CA GLY A 45 -3.69 22.42 -10.64
C GLY A 45 -2.85 21.31 -10.02
N TYR A 46 -2.67 21.37 -8.70
CA TYR A 46 -1.86 20.42 -7.93
C TYR A 46 -2.71 19.25 -7.38
N ASP A 47 -2.10 18.07 -7.33
CA ASP A 47 -2.71 16.81 -6.86
C ASP A 47 -2.76 16.72 -5.31
N LEU A 48 -3.37 17.72 -4.66
CA LEU A 48 -3.41 17.81 -3.20
C LEU A 48 -4.30 16.71 -2.58
N CYS A 49 -5.29 16.18 -3.31
CA CYS A 49 -6.06 15.04 -2.80
C CYS A 49 -5.15 13.82 -2.55
N ARG A 50 -4.18 13.53 -3.44
CA ARG A 50 -3.20 12.46 -3.22
C ARG A 50 -2.12 12.80 -2.20
N LEU A 51 -1.86 14.07 -1.91
CA LEU A 51 -1.03 14.51 -0.77
C LEU A 51 -1.68 14.18 0.59
N LEU A 52 -3.01 14.25 0.71
CA LEU A 52 -3.73 13.88 1.93
C LEU A 52 -3.65 12.38 2.27
N VAL A 53 -3.30 11.51 1.31
CA VAL A 53 -3.24 10.06 1.51
C VAL A 53 -1.88 9.65 2.10
N GLY A 54 -1.89 9.24 3.36
CA GLY A 54 -0.67 8.98 4.14
C GLY A 54 -0.33 10.12 5.11
N SER A 55 -0.99 11.28 4.99
CA SER A 55 -0.84 12.43 5.90
C SER A 55 -1.23 12.14 7.35
N LEU A 56 -1.83 10.98 7.64
CA LEU A 56 -2.43 10.66 8.95
C LEU A 56 -3.48 11.69 9.41
N GLY A 57 -4.04 12.49 8.50
CA GLY A 57 -4.99 13.57 8.80
C GLY A 57 -4.34 14.89 9.23
N THR A 58 -3.00 14.95 9.26
CA THR A 58 -2.23 16.11 9.74
C THR A 58 -2.13 17.27 8.76
N LEU A 59 -2.60 17.08 7.52
CA LEU A 59 -2.63 18.08 6.45
C LEU A 59 -4.08 18.41 5.99
N GLY A 60 -5.08 17.79 6.60
CA GLY A 60 -6.50 17.97 6.26
C GLY A 60 -7.37 16.87 6.85
N PHE A 61 -8.51 17.24 7.45
CA PHE A 61 -9.50 16.26 7.92
C PHE A 61 -10.39 15.84 6.74
N LEU A 62 -10.21 14.63 6.22
CA LEU A 62 -10.99 14.09 5.11
C LEU A 62 -12.48 13.91 5.51
N ALA A 63 -13.37 14.62 4.82
CA ALA A 63 -14.82 14.55 5.04
C ALA A 63 -15.51 13.66 3.99
N GLU A 64 -15.21 13.88 2.71
CA GLU A 64 -15.75 13.09 1.59
C GLU A 64 -14.63 12.74 0.59
N VAL A 65 -14.72 11.58 -0.06
CA VAL A 65 -13.76 11.16 -1.09
C VAL A 65 -14.45 10.48 -2.27
N THR A 66 -14.16 10.94 -3.49
CA THR A 66 -14.48 10.18 -4.71
C THR A 66 -13.31 9.28 -5.05
N ILE A 67 -13.58 7.97 -5.13
CA ILE A 67 -12.62 6.94 -5.57
C ILE A 67 -13.07 6.32 -6.88
N ARG A 68 -12.11 5.89 -7.71
CA ARG A 68 -12.41 4.99 -8.83
C ARG A 68 -12.82 3.62 -8.27
N SER A 69 -13.86 3.02 -8.84
CA SER A 69 -14.13 1.59 -8.66
C SER A 69 -13.28 0.76 -9.62
N LEU A 70 -13.23 -0.54 -9.39
CA LEU A 70 -12.68 -1.54 -10.32
C LEU A 70 -13.69 -2.70 -10.42
N PRO A 71 -13.77 -3.42 -11.56
CA PRO A 71 -14.61 -4.59 -11.67
C PRO A 71 -14.15 -5.69 -10.71
N VAL A 72 -15.10 -6.43 -10.14
CA VAL A 72 -14.81 -7.67 -9.40
C VAL A 72 -14.32 -8.72 -10.41
N PRO A 73 -13.18 -9.40 -10.19
CA PRO A 73 -12.72 -10.45 -11.08
C PRO A 73 -13.66 -11.66 -11.01
N PRO A 74 -13.99 -12.32 -12.15
CA PRO A 74 -14.92 -13.45 -12.16
C PRO A 74 -14.34 -14.74 -11.57
N CYS A 75 -13.03 -14.80 -11.33
CA CYS A 75 -12.36 -15.86 -10.57
C CYS A 75 -11.25 -15.26 -9.71
N SER A 76 -11.08 -15.83 -8.51
CA SER A 76 -9.99 -15.57 -7.56
C SER A 76 -9.55 -16.91 -6.95
N ARG A 77 -8.24 -17.23 -7.01
CA ARG A 77 -7.66 -18.47 -6.49
C ARG A 77 -6.46 -18.16 -5.60
N TRP A 78 -6.47 -18.67 -4.37
CA TRP A 78 -5.35 -18.58 -3.43
C TRP A 78 -4.58 -19.90 -3.44
N MET A 79 -3.25 -19.83 -3.48
CA MET A 79 -2.37 -21.00 -3.45
C MET A 79 -1.19 -20.76 -2.51
N THR A 80 -0.64 -21.82 -1.92
CA THR A 80 0.48 -21.76 -0.97
C THR A 80 1.51 -22.88 -1.16
N GLY A 81 2.72 -22.68 -0.62
CA GLY A 81 3.79 -23.69 -0.61
C GLY A 81 5.19 -23.08 -0.54
N VAL A 82 6.22 -23.92 -0.73
CA VAL A 82 7.63 -23.54 -0.59
C VAL A 82 8.28 -23.37 -1.97
N CYS A 83 8.71 -22.15 -2.31
CA CYS A 83 9.41 -21.80 -3.55
C CYS A 83 10.21 -20.49 -3.39
N ASP A 84 11.06 -20.11 -4.36
CA ASP A 84 11.60 -18.73 -4.43
C ASP A 84 10.47 -17.79 -4.93
N PRO A 85 9.98 -16.84 -4.10
CA PRO A 85 8.87 -15.98 -4.49
C PRO A 85 9.23 -14.96 -5.57
N PHE A 86 10.51 -14.67 -5.78
CA PHE A 86 11.00 -13.78 -6.82
C PHE A 86 11.09 -14.50 -8.18
N GLU A 87 11.32 -15.82 -8.18
CA GLU A 87 11.16 -16.65 -9.38
C GLU A 87 9.67 -16.87 -9.70
N LEU A 88 8.84 -17.09 -8.68
CA LEU A 88 7.38 -17.10 -8.85
C LEU A 88 6.87 -15.77 -9.43
N GLN A 89 7.41 -14.63 -8.98
CA GLN A 89 7.07 -13.31 -9.52
C GLN A 89 7.47 -13.15 -11.00
N SER A 90 8.58 -13.73 -11.47
CA SER A 90 9.00 -13.62 -12.87
C SER A 90 8.30 -14.60 -13.81
N ARG A 91 7.73 -15.68 -13.27
CA ARG A 91 6.99 -16.72 -14.03
C ARG A 91 5.50 -16.39 -14.22
N LEU A 92 4.90 -15.59 -13.34
CA LEU A 92 3.45 -15.29 -13.36
C LEU A 92 3.09 -13.99 -14.11
N TYR A 93 1.89 -13.97 -14.70
CA TYR A 93 1.39 -12.84 -15.49
C TYR A 93 0.50 -11.91 -14.65
N ARG A 94 1.15 -10.97 -13.96
CA ARG A 94 0.48 -9.92 -13.16
C ARG A 94 -0.39 -10.49 -12.01
N PRO A 95 0.15 -11.37 -11.16
CA PRO A 95 -0.57 -11.91 -10.00
C PRO A 95 -1.07 -10.77 -9.10
N SER A 96 -2.25 -10.97 -8.48
CA SER A 96 -2.86 -9.93 -7.64
C SER A 96 -2.08 -9.69 -6.36
N CYS A 97 -1.47 -10.73 -5.80
CA CYS A 97 -0.62 -10.67 -4.60
C CYS A 97 0.40 -11.81 -4.60
N ILE A 98 1.60 -11.56 -4.07
CA ILE A 98 2.54 -12.59 -3.61
C ILE A 98 2.99 -12.18 -2.20
N LEU A 99 2.84 -13.09 -1.23
CA LEU A 99 3.23 -12.93 0.17
C LEU A 99 4.31 -13.96 0.52
N TRP A 100 5.30 -13.58 1.34
CA TRP A 100 6.36 -14.50 1.78
C TRP A 100 6.79 -14.21 3.22
N ASN A 101 6.99 -15.25 4.04
CA ASN A 101 7.40 -15.14 5.45
C ASN A 101 8.85 -15.60 5.74
N GLY A 102 9.62 -15.90 4.69
CA GLY A 102 10.96 -16.49 4.79
C GLY A 102 11.02 -17.98 4.42
N ASN A 103 9.92 -18.72 4.58
CA ASN A 103 9.83 -20.15 4.31
C ASN A 103 8.73 -20.51 3.29
N GLU A 104 7.52 -19.97 3.50
CA GLU A 104 6.33 -20.27 2.71
C GLU A 104 5.88 -19.03 1.92
N VAL A 105 5.31 -19.28 0.74
CA VAL A 105 4.84 -18.28 -0.22
C VAL A 105 3.35 -18.50 -0.49
N TRP A 106 2.55 -17.43 -0.38
CA TRP A 106 1.15 -17.42 -0.78
C TRP A 106 0.97 -16.53 -2.01
N VAL A 107 0.19 -16.98 -2.98
CA VAL A 107 -0.14 -16.22 -4.20
C VAL A 107 -1.64 -16.10 -4.38
N LEU A 108 -2.09 -14.93 -4.82
CA LEU A 108 -3.46 -14.70 -5.28
C LEU A 108 -3.47 -14.47 -6.79
N LEU A 109 -4.08 -15.40 -7.52
CA LEU A 109 -4.37 -15.30 -8.94
C LEU A 109 -5.82 -14.86 -9.14
N GLU A 110 -6.08 -13.96 -10.09
CA GLU A 110 -7.45 -13.47 -10.36
C GLU A 110 -7.65 -13.11 -11.83
N GLY A 111 -8.90 -13.09 -12.27
CA GLY A 111 -9.28 -12.66 -13.61
C GLY A 111 -10.20 -13.67 -14.26
N HIS A 112 -9.99 -13.93 -15.55
CA HIS A 112 -10.76 -14.91 -16.29
C HIS A 112 -10.36 -16.35 -15.88
N PRO A 113 -11.32 -17.29 -15.67
CA PRO A 113 -11.01 -18.61 -15.13
C PRO A 113 -9.92 -19.38 -15.91
N ALA A 114 -9.95 -19.32 -17.25
CA ALA A 114 -8.99 -20.04 -18.09
C ALA A 114 -7.56 -19.45 -18.08
N ASP A 115 -7.37 -18.23 -17.54
CA ASP A 115 -6.05 -17.63 -17.31
C ASP A 115 -5.58 -17.93 -15.89
N VAL A 116 -6.48 -17.82 -14.89
CA VAL A 116 -6.21 -18.22 -13.50
C VAL A 116 -5.79 -19.69 -13.41
N GLU A 117 -6.45 -20.59 -14.15
CA GLU A 117 -6.07 -22.00 -14.21
C GLU A 117 -4.69 -22.19 -14.86
N ARG A 118 -4.41 -21.47 -15.96
CA ARG A 118 -3.13 -21.56 -16.67
C ARG A 118 -1.97 -21.08 -15.79
N GLU A 119 -2.16 -19.97 -15.08
CA GLU A 119 -1.19 -19.46 -14.11
C GLU A 119 -1.02 -20.39 -12.91
N ALA A 120 -2.11 -20.96 -12.37
CA ALA A 120 -2.07 -21.89 -11.24
C ALA A 120 -1.17 -23.10 -11.55
N ASN A 121 -1.32 -23.69 -12.74
CA ASN A 121 -0.50 -24.82 -13.20
C ASN A 121 0.99 -24.45 -13.43
N LEU A 122 1.34 -23.15 -13.55
CA LEU A 122 2.74 -22.70 -13.57
C LEU A 122 3.37 -22.56 -12.19
N THR A 123 2.59 -22.59 -11.10
CA THR A 123 3.11 -22.33 -9.74
C THR A 123 3.83 -23.52 -9.10
N GLY A 124 3.28 -24.73 -9.26
CA GLY A 124 3.66 -25.90 -8.45
C GLY A 124 3.19 -25.84 -6.99
N LEU A 125 2.28 -24.93 -6.65
CA LEU A 125 1.73 -24.71 -5.31
C LEU A 125 0.39 -25.45 -5.12
N THR A 126 -0.07 -25.59 -3.88
CA THR A 126 -1.37 -26.19 -3.55
C THR A 126 -2.43 -25.14 -3.24
N ASP A 127 -3.71 -25.45 -3.46
CA ASP A 127 -4.81 -24.53 -3.14
C ASP A 127 -4.94 -24.27 -1.63
N CYS A 128 -5.27 -23.03 -1.26
CA CYS A 128 -5.58 -22.66 0.11
C CYS A 128 -6.76 -21.68 0.18
N SER A 129 -7.33 -21.50 1.38
CA SER A 129 -8.55 -20.68 1.58
C SER A 129 -8.30 -19.17 1.58
N GLY A 130 -7.05 -18.72 1.67
CA GLY A 130 -6.74 -17.30 1.85
C GLY A 130 -5.27 -16.99 2.13
N PRO A 131 -4.94 -15.71 2.40
CA PRO A 131 -3.62 -15.31 2.88
C PRO A 131 -3.41 -15.76 4.34
N PRO A 132 -2.16 -15.79 4.83
CA PRO A 132 -1.88 -15.92 6.25
C PRO A 132 -2.30 -14.63 6.98
N VAL A 133 -2.39 -14.70 8.30
CA VAL A 133 -2.66 -13.52 9.15
C VAL A 133 -1.53 -12.49 8.96
N LEU A 134 -1.85 -11.35 8.36
CA LEU A 134 -0.88 -10.28 8.16
C LEU A 134 -0.60 -9.55 9.50
N PRO A 135 0.68 -9.40 9.92
CA PRO A 135 1.03 -8.56 11.06
C PRO A 135 0.47 -7.14 10.92
N SER A 136 -0.35 -6.71 11.86
CA SER A 136 -1.14 -5.47 11.71
C SER A 136 -0.40 -4.20 12.15
N VAL A 137 0.65 -4.34 12.96
CA VAL A 137 1.26 -3.26 13.76
C VAL A 137 2.29 -2.47 12.96
N GLY A 138 3.43 -3.08 12.62
CA GLY A 138 4.51 -2.46 11.86
C GLY A 138 4.34 -2.64 10.35
N ARG A 139 4.79 -1.66 9.56
CA ARG A 139 4.74 -1.71 8.10
C ARG A 139 5.91 -0.96 7.46
N LEU A 140 6.97 -1.68 7.09
CA LEU A 140 8.18 -1.14 6.47
C LEU A 140 8.01 -1.06 4.94
N SER A 141 8.65 -0.08 4.31
CA SER A 141 8.83 -0.03 2.86
C SER A 141 10.30 -0.27 2.53
N LEU A 142 10.61 -1.39 1.89
CA LEU A 142 11.96 -1.76 1.45
C LEU A 142 12.08 -1.70 -0.08
N ARG A 143 13.29 -1.42 -0.56
CA ARG A 143 13.62 -1.60 -1.98
C ARG A 143 13.56 -3.11 -2.32
N PRO A 144 13.01 -3.52 -3.48
CA PRO A 144 12.83 -4.95 -3.81
C PRO A 144 14.09 -5.84 -3.64
N LYS A 145 15.29 -5.30 -3.89
CA LYS A 145 16.56 -6.02 -3.66
C LYS A 145 16.74 -6.44 -2.19
N LEU A 146 16.39 -5.58 -1.25
CA LEU A 146 16.56 -5.81 0.20
C LEU A 146 15.55 -6.84 0.76
N LEU A 147 14.47 -7.15 0.03
CA LEU A 147 13.53 -8.19 0.45
C LEU A 147 14.22 -9.56 0.57
N ARG A 148 15.18 -9.88 -0.33
CA ARG A 148 15.98 -11.12 -0.25
C ARG A 148 16.86 -11.22 1.01
N GLU A 149 17.08 -10.11 1.72
CA GLU A 149 17.89 -10.06 2.93
C GLU A 149 17.03 -10.14 4.22
N LEU A 150 15.69 -10.14 4.11
CA LEU A 150 14.79 -10.18 5.27
C LEU A 150 15.04 -11.36 6.24
N PRO A 151 15.31 -12.61 5.80
CA PRO A 151 15.65 -13.70 6.72
C PRO A 151 16.92 -13.48 7.55
N LYS A 152 17.79 -12.53 7.15
CA LYS A 152 18.97 -12.10 7.92
C LYS A 152 18.66 -10.98 8.90
N MET A 153 17.68 -10.12 8.56
CA MET A 153 17.25 -8.99 9.40
C MET A 153 16.27 -9.42 10.51
N TYR A 154 15.36 -10.35 10.20
CA TYR A 154 14.25 -10.74 11.06
C TYR A 154 14.08 -12.27 11.08
N LYS A 155 14.09 -12.88 12.26
CA LYS A 155 14.01 -14.35 12.40
C LYS A 155 12.64 -14.94 12.04
N GLN A 156 11.55 -14.32 12.48
CA GLN A 156 10.18 -14.82 12.30
C GLN A 156 9.14 -13.70 12.50
N GLY A 157 7.86 -14.00 12.26
CA GLY A 157 6.73 -13.11 12.57
C GLY A 157 6.50 -11.96 11.58
N TRP A 158 7.29 -11.89 10.51
CA TRP A 158 7.16 -10.90 9.44
C TRP A 158 6.51 -11.49 8.18
N LEU A 159 5.98 -10.63 7.32
CA LEU A 159 5.39 -11.02 6.03
C LEU A 159 5.64 -9.95 4.97
N ALA A 160 6.28 -10.31 3.86
CA ALA A 160 6.61 -9.40 2.76
C ALA A 160 5.62 -9.50 1.59
N GLU A 161 5.16 -8.36 1.08
CA GLU A 161 4.48 -8.26 -0.23
C GLU A 161 5.55 -8.13 -1.33
N ILE A 162 5.75 -9.22 -2.07
CA ILE A 162 6.77 -9.35 -3.12
C ILE A 162 6.32 -8.54 -4.34
N GLY A 163 7.27 -7.93 -5.05
CA GLY A 163 7.02 -6.94 -6.10
C GLY A 163 6.51 -5.57 -5.60
N VAL A 164 5.86 -5.50 -4.44
CA VAL A 164 5.38 -4.24 -3.82
C VAL A 164 6.46 -3.54 -3.00
N GLY A 165 7.35 -4.30 -2.35
CA GLY A 165 8.36 -3.74 -1.44
C GLY A 165 7.80 -3.38 -0.06
N LEU A 166 6.70 -4.00 0.37
CA LEU A 166 6.09 -3.77 1.69
C LEU A 166 6.41 -4.94 2.62
N VAL A 167 6.69 -4.67 3.89
CA VAL A 167 6.90 -5.71 4.91
C VAL A 167 6.06 -5.40 6.13
N HIS A 168 5.17 -6.33 6.48
CA HIS A 168 4.35 -6.29 7.69
C HIS A 168 5.14 -6.90 8.84
N LEU A 169 5.21 -6.20 9.98
CA LEU A 169 5.99 -6.57 11.17
C LEU A 169 5.10 -6.65 12.42
N PRO A 170 5.44 -7.49 13.42
CA PRO A 170 4.65 -7.64 14.63
C PRO A 170 4.81 -6.45 15.59
N GLU A 171 5.89 -5.69 15.46
CA GLU A 171 6.27 -4.55 16.31
C GLU A 171 6.18 -3.22 15.54
N PRO A 172 5.94 -2.09 16.23
CA PRO A 172 5.91 -0.77 15.60
C PRO A 172 7.31 -0.34 15.14
N ILE A 173 7.36 0.36 14.01
CA ILE A 173 8.62 0.84 13.39
C ILE A 173 8.86 2.30 13.78
N LYS A 174 10.10 2.64 14.13
CA LYS A 174 10.58 4.04 14.15
C LYS A 174 11.09 4.43 12.76
N TYR A 175 10.67 5.59 12.25
CA TYR A 175 11.00 6.06 10.89
C TYR A 175 12.36 6.76 10.81
N ASP A 176 13.42 6.04 11.23
CA ASP A 176 14.79 6.53 11.43
C ASP A 176 15.57 6.90 10.13
N GLN A 177 14.91 6.93 8.96
CA GLN A 177 15.56 6.99 7.64
C GLN A 177 14.84 7.90 6.63
N SER A 178 14.39 9.07 7.06
CA SER A 178 14.06 10.17 6.13
C SER A 178 15.28 11.07 5.90
N SER A 179 15.59 11.38 4.64
CA SER A 179 16.69 12.31 4.31
C SER A 179 16.37 13.72 4.82
N LEU A 180 17.38 14.50 5.24
CA LEU A 180 17.20 15.87 5.73
C LEU A 180 16.36 16.73 4.78
N SER A 181 16.65 16.67 3.48
CA SER A 181 15.87 17.35 2.42
C SER A 181 14.39 16.97 2.37
N ALA A 182 14.05 15.70 2.65
CA ALA A 182 12.66 15.26 2.70
C ALA A 182 11.97 15.76 3.96
N MET A 183 12.66 15.76 5.12
CA MET A 183 12.15 16.34 6.36
C MET A 183 11.89 17.84 6.23
N THR A 184 12.81 18.61 5.63
CA THR A 184 12.63 20.05 5.37
C THR A 184 11.39 20.32 4.51
N VAL A 185 11.28 19.67 3.35
CA VAL A 185 10.14 19.88 2.43
C VAL A 185 8.81 19.49 3.08
N MET A 186 8.78 18.41 3.86
CA MET A 186 7.55 17.98 4.54
C MET A 186 7.20 18.88 5.73
N SER A 187 8.19 19.41 6.44
CA SER A 187 7.99 20.42 7.49
C SER A 187 7.42 21.71 6.91
N ASP A 188 7.96 22.20 5.78
CA ASP A 188 7.43 23.35 5.04
C ASP A 188 5.97 23.14 4.60
N ILE A 189 5.62 21.94 4.13
CA ILE A 189 4.24 21.59 3.75
C ILE A 189 3.33 21.57 4.99
N LYS A 190 3.77 20.97 6.10
CA LYS A 190 3.01 20.92 7.36
C LYS A 190 2.80 22.32 7.94
N ALA A 191 3.82 23.16 7.96
CA ALA A 191 3.74 24.55 8.44
C ALA A 191 2.81 25.44 7.58
N ARG A 192 2.65 25.13 6.27
CA ARG A 192 1.74 25.87 5.38
C ARG A 192 0.30 25.37 5.42
N LEU A 193 0.08 24.07 5.67
CA LEU A 193 -1.26 23.46 5.68
C LEU A 193 -1.89 23.33 7.07
N ASP A 194 -1.08 23.35 8.14
CA ASP A 194 -1.52 23.39 9.54
C ASP A 194 -0.54 24.21 10.41
N PRO A 195 -0.43 25.54 10.19
CA PRO A 195 0.46 26.41 10.96
C PRO A 195 0.19 26.42 12.47
N THR A 196 -1.03 26.07 12.91
CA THR A 196 -1.39 26.01 14.33
C THR A 196 -1.24 24.62 14.96
N GLY A 197 -0.75 23.62 14.21
CA GLY A 197 -0.56 22.24 14.70
C GLY A 197 -1.85 21.53 15.17
N ARG A 198 -3.02 21.96 14.70
CA ARG A 198 -4.33 21.51 15.22
C ARG A 198 -4.90 20.29 14.49
N LEU A 199 -4.36 19.94 13.31
CA LEU A 199 -4.85 18.83 12.52
C LEU A 199 -4.20 17.52 13.00
N ASN A 200 -5.05 16.69 13.63
CA ASN A 200 -4.68 15.45 14.34
C ASN A 200 -3.53 15.65 15.35
N PRO A 201 -3.77 16.38 16.47
CA PRO A 201 -2.73 16.72 17.44
C PRO A 201 -2.14 15.47 18.11
N GLY A 202 -0.85 15.54 18.45
CA GLY A 202 -0.11 14.39 18.98
C GLY A 202 0.21 13.31 17.93
N ARG A 203 -0.01 13.58 16.63
CA ARG A 203 0.36 12.68 15.54
C ARG A 203 1.46 13.26 14.66
N GLU A 204 2.65 12.70 14.80
CA GLU A 204 3.78 12.95 13.91
C GLU A 204 3.77 11.97 12.73
N VAL A 205 4.42 12.38 11.63
CA VAL A 205 4.49 11.67 10.34
C VAL A 205 5.93 11.35 9.94
N PHE A 206 6.90 11.99 10.60
CA PHE A 206 8.34 11.92 10.41
C PHE A 206 8.98 11.84 11.80
#